data_AF-A0A7D9EHN4-F1
#
_entry.id   AF-A0A7D9EHN4-F1
#
_cell.length_a   1.000
_cell.length_b   1.000
_cell.length_c   1.000
_cell.angle_alpha   90.00
_cell.angle_beta   90.00
_cell.angle_gamma   90.00
#
_symmetry.space_group_name_H-M   'P 1'
#
loop_
_entity.id
_entity.type
_entity.pdbx_description
1 polymer ?
#
loop_
_entity_poly.entity_id
_entity_poly.type
_entity_poly.pdbx_seq_one_letter_code
_entity_poly.pdbx_strand_id
1 'polypeptide(L)'
;MIFQKRPVDLNEFESNERLFYEQCTPYAFSQVRKQLSLVPKVGKFTEQPCGVHTVTTSTGDHSVTPTSCQCSFATSMKLPCRHMLALRGSLGLQLFSPDLCDKRWTKSYFYNSHRVFRLGVEAINEHNNTHHSDDFISVTIQESRPAGKKILSQHEKYRKAFSIAQKIATVASEASGKQFDERLACLKKLLGSWQESEEVKIEISQEKNEPSIHEFKETLIESKPPECTQIETESDQHMPQDKEIGSESSQRIPRDKAEVDVVKEVKLPPKMKVRGRPKGADMTAIGLPKRRKLNSKRPTLLINKSPTDKAEFILGMVTSQKFISKALSDDYLIEACDIFRLEKIPKKIVDEIVNVYRVKKYFSTDGWNTMSHLLEKIANEVGWHCKTCLRELNEKEEQIGCDVCLEWFHLTCTGKSVPPKTKSWICRSCCRDYENT
;
A
#
# COMPACT_ATOMS: atom_id res chain seq x y z
N MET A 1 -15.71 -5.45 -15.97
CA MET A 1 -14.97 -6.41 -16.81
C MET A 1 -13.95 -7.12 -15.93
N ILE A 2 -13.76 -8.42 -16.15
CA ILE A 2 -12.88 -9.26 -15.32
C ILE A 2 -11.53 -9.34 -16.03
N PHE A 3 -10.48 -8.77 -15.43
CA PHE A 3 -9.11 -9.01 -15.86
C PHE A 3 -8.66 -10.35 -15.28
N GLN A 4 -9.01 -11.45 -15.96
CA GLN A 4 -8.20 -12.66 -15.86
C GLN A 4 -6.90 -12.37 -16.60
N LYS A 5 -5.76 -12.64 -15.95
CA LYS A 5 -4.47 -12.61 -16.64
C LYS A 5 -4.53 -13.55 -17.83
N ARG A 6 -4.06 -13.08 -18.98
CA ARG A 6 -3.67 -13.91 -20.13
C ARG A 6 -2.29 -13.43 -20.54
N PRO A 7 -1.35 -14.33 -20.90
CA PRO A 7 -0.23 -13.94 -21.74
C PRO A 7 -0.82 -13.33 -23.01
N VAL A 8 -0.18 -12.30 -23.55
CA VAL A 8 -0.58 -11.68 -24.81
C VAL A 8 0.41 -12.14 -25.85
N ASP A 9 0.02 -13.03 -26.77
CA ASP A 9 0.84 -13.27 -27.94
C ASP A 9 0.83 -12.03 -28.84
N LEU A 10 2.01 -11.53 -29.19
CA LEU A 10 2.19 -10.40 -30.09
C LEU A 10 1.98 -10.79 -31.57
N ASN A 11 1.88 -12.09 -31.86
CA ASN A 11 1.58 -12.62 -33.18
C ASN A 11 0.07 -12.65 -33.51
N GLU A 12 -0.81 -12.54 -32.50
CA GLU A 12 -2.27 -12.38 -32.73
C GLU A 12 -2.64 -10.98 -33.27
N PHE A 13 -1.75 -10.00 -33.15
CA PHE A 13 -2.05 -8.61 -33.50
C PHE A 13 -1.71 -8.29 -34.95
N GLU A 14 -2.67 -7.68 -35.66
CA GLU A 14 -2.38 -6.93 -36.89
C GLU A 14 -1.29 -5.88 -36.61
N SER A 15 -0.46 -5.57 -37.62
CA SER A 15 0.69 -4.66 -37.47
C SER A 15 0.33 -3.31 -36.82
N ASN A 16 -0.88 -2.79 -37.08
CA ASN A 16 -1.37 -1.57 -36.44
C ASN A 16 -1.76 -1.77 -34.96
N GLU A 17 -2.41 -2.89 -34.60
CA GLU A 17 -2.73 -3.21 -33.19
C GLU A 17 -1.44 -3.37 -32.37
N ARG A 18 -0.42 -4.02 -32.94
CA ARG A 18 0.88 -4.21 -32.29
C ARG A 18 1.55 -2.89 -31.93
N LEU A 19 1.59 -1.92 -32.84
CA LEU A 19 2.16 -0.59 -32.57
C LEU A 19 1.43 0.15 -31.44
N PHE A 20 0.09 0.07 -31.39
CA PHE A 20 -0.68 0.61 -30.26
C PHE A 20 -0.41 -0.14 -28.96
N TYR A 21 -0.28 -1.47 -29.00
CA TYR A 21 0.06 -2.28 -27.82
C TYR A 21 1.46 -1.98 -27.29
N GLU A 22 2.44 -1.77 -28.16
CA GLU A 22 3.82 -1.46 -27.80
C GLU A 22 3.91 -0.09 -27.09
N GLN A 23 3.22 0.93 -27.62
CA GLN A 23 3.25 2.30 -27.08
C GLN A 23 2.36 2.52 -25.83
N CYS A 24 1.14 1.94 -25.80
CA CYS A 24 0.12 2.28 -24.80
C CYS A 24 0.14 1.34 -23.58
N THR A 25 -0.31 1.86 -22.43
CA THR A 25 -0.65 1.00 -21.27
C THR A 25 -1.72 -0.04 -21.64
N PRO A 26 -1.73 -1.25 -21.03
CA PRO A 26 -2.69 -2.31 -21.37
C PRO A 26 -4.16 -1.86 -21.30
N TYR A 27 -4.48 -0.99 -20.32
CA TYR A 27 -5.80 -0.37 -20.22
C TYR A 27 -6.14 0.50 -21.43
N ALA A 28 -5.25 1.44 -21.80
CA ALA A 28 -5.47 2.33 -22.95
C ALA A 28 -5.56 1.54 -24.26
N PHE A 29 -4.67 0.57 -24.48
CA PHE A 29 -4.74 -0.34 -25.63
C PHE A 29 -6.09 -1.06 -25.69
N SER A 30 -6.61 -1.57 -24.57
CA SER A 30 -7.93 -2.24 -24.53
C SER A 30 -9.10 -1.33 -24.95
N GLN A 31 -8.94 -0.01 -24.89
CA GLN A 31 -9.93 0.95 -25.39
C GLN A 31 -9.71 1.27 -26.87
N VAL A 32 -8.46 1.42 -27.33
CA VAL A 32 -8.13 1.61 -28.75
C VAL A 32 -8.54 0.39 -29.59
N ARG A 33 -8.29 -0.84 -29.11
CA ARG A 33 -8.71 -2.10 -29.76
C ARG A 33 -10.24 -2.16 -29.97
N LYS A 34 -11.03 -1.62 -29.03
CA LYS A 34 -12.49 -1.48 -29.18
C LYS A 34 -12.89 -0.39 -30.16
N GLN A 35 -12.06 0.63 -30.38
CA GLN A 35 -12.32 1.63 -31.43
C GLN A 35 -11.98 1.07 -32.82
N LEU A 36 -10.89 0.31 -32.96
CA LEU A 36 -10.50 -0.36 -34.19
C LEU A 36 -11.60 -1.32 -34.69
N SER A 37 -12.15 -2.18 -33.83
CA SER A 37 -13.26 -3.08 -34.21
C SER A 37 -14.60 -2.37 -34.50
N LEU A 38 -14.68 -1.05 -34.26
CA LEU A 38 -15.83 -0.21 -34.62
C LEU A 38 -15.58 0.66 -35.87
N VAL A 39 -14.36 0.67 -36.43
CA VAL A 39 -14.04 1.39 -37.68
C VAL A 39 -14.96 1.01 -38.85
N PRO A 40 -15.27 -0.28 -39.11
CA PRO A 40 -16.17 -0.66 -40.21
C PRO A 40 -17.63 -0.18 -40.05
N LYS A 41 -18.01 0.36 -38.88
CA LYS A 41 -19.35 0.85 -38.57
C LYS A 41 -19.46 2.38 -38.65
N VAL A 42 -18.40 3.06 -39.06
CA VAL A 42 -18.40 4.52 -39.24
C VAL A 42 -19.05 4.87 -40.58
N GLY A 43 -19.93 5.87 -40.57
CA GLY A 43 -20.59 6.36 -41.79
C GLY A 43 -19.62 7.04 -42.75
N LYS A 44 -20.13 7.43 -43.93
CA LYS A 44 -19.35 8.23 -44.89
C LYS A 44 -19.02 9.60 -44.28
N PHE A 45 -17.86 10.13 -44.65
CA PHE A 45 -17.44 11.48 -44.30
C PHE A 45 -17.94 12.49 -45.33
N THR A 46 -18.27 13.69 -44.88
CA THR A 46 -18.49 14.87 -45.73
C THR A 46 -17.37 15.85 -45.47
N GLU A 47 -16.62 16.21 -46.52
CA GLU A 47 -15.52 17.17 -46.42
C GLU A 47 -16.06 18.61 -46.30
N GLN A 48 -15.44 19.40 -45.42
CA GLN A 48 -15.70 20.84 -45.27
C GLN A 48 -14.53 21.67 -45.83
N PRO A 49 -14.71 22.98 -46.14
CA PRO A 49 -13.72 23.83 -46.83
C PRO A 49 -12.38 24.14 -46.09
N CYS A 50 -11.94 23.29 -45.16
CA CYS A 50 -10.75 23.50 -44.34
C CYS A 50 -10.02 22.19 -43.97
N GLY A 51 -10.26 21.09 -44.70
CA GLY A 51 -9.70 19.76 -44.40
C GLY A 51 -10.33 19.06 -43.18
N VAL A 52 -11.29 19.72 -42.51
CA VAL A 52 -12.14 19.11 -41.49
C VAL A 52 -13.21 18.27 -42.17
N HIS A 53 -13.44 17.08 -41.64
CA HIS A 53 -14.43 16.14 -42.14
C HIS A 53 -15.56 15.98 -41.11
N THR A 54 -16.80 15.96 -41.55
CA THR A 54 -17.96 15.69 -40.70
C THR A 54 -18.38 14.23 -40.83
N VAL A 55 -18.74 13.61 -39.71
CA VAL A 55 -19.39 12.30 -39.70
C VAL A 55 -20.67 12.33 -38.88
N THR A 56 -21.78 11.96 -39.51
CA THR A 56 -23.08 11.82 -38.85
C THR A 56 -23.12 10.54 -38.04
N THR A 57 -23.53 10.63 -36.78
CA THR A 57 -23.70 9.48 -35.88
C THR A 57 -25.06 9.54 -35.17
N SER A 58 -25.44 8.44 -34.52
CA SER A 58 -26.66 8.40 -33.69
C SER A 58 -26.64 9.37 -32.48
N THR A 59 -25.51 10.01 -32.19
CA THR A 59 -25.37 11.05 -31.15
C THR A 59 -25.16 12.46 -31.75
N GLY A 60 -25.51 12.67 -33.02
CA GLY A 60 -25.26 13.90 -33.76
C GLY A 60 -24.01 13.85 -34.64
N ASP A 61 -23.74 14.98 -35.32
CA ASP A 61 -22.58 15.16 -36.18
C ASP A 61 -21.32 15.47 -35.37
N HIS A 62 -20.19 14.87 -35.75
CA HIS A 62 -18.88 15.18 -35.16
C HIS A 62 -17.94 15.72 -36.22
N SER A 63 -17.21 16.79 -35.89
CA SER A 63 -16.06 17.21 -36.68
C SER A 63 -14.84 16.34 -36.34
N VAL A 64 -14.12 15.92 -37.39
CA VAL A 64 -13.02 14.95 -37.34
C VAL A 64 -11.89 15.43 -38.23
N THR A 65 -10.66 15.23 -37.78
CA THR A 65 -9.43 15.36 -38.56
C THR A 65 -8.58 14.08 -38.36
N PRO A 66 -7.49 13.88 -39.13
CA PRO A 66 -6.60 12.73 -38.93
C PRO A 66 -5.92 12.67 -37.54
N THR A 67 -5.97 13.74 -36.74
CA THR A 67 -5.31 13.85 -35.43
C THR A 67 -6.24 14.26 -34.28
N SER A 68 -7.46 14.73 -34.55
CA SER A 68 -8.42 15.19 -33.53
C SER A 68 -9.87 14.84 -33.88
N CYS A 69 -10.73 14.75 -32.86
CA CYS A 69 -12.16 14.56 -33.04
C CYS A 69 -12.94 15.14 -31.85
N GLN A 70 -14.11 15.73 -32.11
CA GLN A 70 -14.98 16.31 -31.09
C GLN A 70 -15.81 15.27 -30.30
N CYS A 71 -15.78 13.98 -30.68
CA CYS A 71 -16.59 12.97 -30.00
C CYS A 71 -16.14 12.73 -28.55
N SER A 72 -17.10 12.37 -27.70
CA SER A 72 -16.89 12.15 -26.25
C SER A 72 -15.73 11.21 -25.93
N PHE A 73 -15.47 10.19 -26.75
CA PHE A 73 -14.31 9.32 -26.56
C PHE A 73 -13.00 10.07 -26.76
N ALA A 74 -12.82 10.77 -27.88
CA ALA A 74 -11.58 11.49 -28.16
C ALA A 74 -11.35 12.63 -27.16
N THR A 75 -12.39 13.38 -26.79
CA THR A 75 -12.28 14.47 -25.81
C THR A 75 -12.00 14.00 -24.39
N SER A 76 -12.65 12.92 -23.93
CA SER A 76 -12.50 12.43 -22.55
C SER A 76 -11.32 11.47 -22.37
N MET A 77 -11.07 10.58 -23.34
CA MET A 77 -9.96 9.63 -23.28
C MET A 77 -8.68 10.19 -23.85
N LYS A 78 -8.71 11.14 -24.79
CA LYS A 78 -7.51 11.59 -25.54
C LYS A 78 -6.71 10.43 -26.14
N LEU A 79 -7.45 9.53 -26.78
CA LEU A 79 -6.97 8.35 -27.51
C LEU A 79 -7.67 8.34 -28.87
N PRO A 80 -7.10 7.70 -29.91
CA PRO A 80 -7.71 7.65 -31.22
C PRO A 80 -9.09 6.98 -31.16
N CYS A 81 -10.11 7.71 -31.59
CA CYS A 81 -11.46 7.19 -31.70
C CYS A 81 -11.68 6.51 -33.06
N ARG A 82 -12.74 5.69 -33.16
CA ARG A 82 -13.12 5.02 -34.42
C ARG A 82 -13.28 5.99 -35.60
N HIS A 83 -13.71 7.23 -35.36
CA HIS A 83 -13.91 8.23 -36.43
C HIS A 83 -12.56 8.71 -37.00
N MET A 84 -11.57 9.00 -36.14
CA MET A 84 -10.21 9.37 -36.58
C MET A 84 -9.57 8.21 -37.34
N LEU A 85 -9.68 6.98 -36.83
CA LEU A 85 -9.12 5.79 -37.45
C LEU A 85 -9.77 5.49 -38.82
N ALA A 86 -11.10 5.61 -38.92
CA ALA A 86 -11.83 5.47 -40.18
C ALA A 86 -11.43 6.56 -41.19
N LEU A 87 -11.31 7.81 -40.76
CA LEU A 87 -10.89 8.92 -41.64
C LEU A 87 -9.46 8.73 -42.15
N ARG A 88 -8.52 8.32 -41.28
CA ARG A 88 -7.15 7.98 -41.67
C ARG A 88 -7.12 6.87 -42.71
N GLY A 89 -7.93 5.81 -42.50
CA GLY A 89 -8.10 4.74 -43.47
C GLY A 89 -8.62 5.22 -44.82
N SER A 90 -9.66 6.07 -44.87
CA SER A 90 -10.17 6.64 -46.12
C SER A 90 -9.20 7.58 -46.84
N LEU A 91 -8.26 8.19 -46.10
CA LEU A 91 -7.20 9.05 -46.65
C LEU A 91 -5.89 8.30 -46.95
N GLY A 92 -5.86 6.96 -46.82
CA GLY A 92 -4.66 6.16 -47.05
C GLY A 92 -3.53 6.37 -46.04
N LEU A 93 -3.81 7.01 -44.90
CA LEU A 93 -2.84 7.25 -43.83
C LEU A 93 -2.68 6.02 -42.94
N GLN A 94 -1.47 5.81 -42.41
CA GLN A 94 -1.23 4.78 -41.39
C GLN A 94 -2.20 4.96 -40.21
N LEU A 95 -2.86 3.88 -39.77
CA LEU A 95 -3.82 3.95 -38.65
C LEU A 95 -3.13 4.31 -37.33
N PHE A 96 -1.89 3.85 -37.14
CA PHE A 96 -1.05 4.24 -36.03
C PHE A 96 -0.32 5.58 -36.29
N SER A 97 -0.18 6.37 -35.24
CA SER A 97 0.81 7.45 -35.09
C SER A 97 0.98 7.68 -33.59
N PRO A 98 2.21 7.91 -33.08
CA PRO A 98 2.45 8.11 -31.65
C PRO A 98 1.65 9.27 -31.05
N ASP A 99 1.48 10.35 -31.81
CA ASP A 99 0.86 11.61 -31.38
C ASP A 99 -0.66 11.51 -31.22
N LEU A 100 -1.29 10.43 -31.70
CA LEU A 100 -2.71 10.16 -31.49
C LEU A 100 -3.03 9.76 -30.03
N CYS A 101 -2.02 9.36 -29.28
CA CYS A 101 -2.15 8.88 -27.90
C CYS A 101 -1.57 9.90 -26.93
N ASP A 102 -2.41 10.53 -26.10
CA ASP A 102 -1.94 11.48 -25.07
C ASP A 102 -0.88 10.83 -24.18
N LYS A 103 0.18 11.61 -23.87
CA LYS A 103 1.34 11.19 -23.07
C LYS A 103 0.93 10.41 -21.82
N ARG A 104 -0.16 10.79 -21.13
CA ARG A 104 -0.68 10.10 -19.94
C ARG A 104 -0.90 8.59 -20.11
N TRP A 105 -1.20 8.13 -21.33
CA TRP A 105 -1.53 6.74 -21.63
C TRP A 105 -0.36 5.91 -22.14
N THR A 106 0.80 6.51 -22.43
CA THR A 106 1.97 5.77 -22.91
C THR A 106 2.61 4.97 -21.78
N LYS A 107 3.25 3.85 -22.12
CA LYS A 107 4.05 3.08 -21.16
C LYS A 107 5.21 3.93 -20.61
N SER A 108 5.85 4.73 -21.45
CA SER A 108 6.96 5.62 -21.07
C SER A 108 6.54 6.62 -19.98
N TYR A 109 5.39 7.29 -20.13
CA TYR A 109 4.89 8.17 -19.08
C TYR A 109 4.49 7.39 -17.84
N PHE A 110 3.84 6.24 -17.97
CA PHE A 110 3.47 5.42 -16.82
C PHE A 110 4.71 5.02 -15.98
N TYR A 111 5.77 4.52 -16.63
CA TYR A 111 7.03 4.19 -15.95
C TYR A 111 7.77 5.42 -15.41
N ASN A 112 7.78 6.56 -16.12
CA ASN A 112 8.51 7.75 -15.64
C ASN A 112 7.75 8.55 -14.57
N SER A 113 6.42 8.47 -14.53
CA SER A 113 5.56 9.22 -13.59
C SER A 113 5.25 8.45 -12.30
N HIS A 114 5.20 7.11 -12.34
CA HIS A 114 4.89 6.34 -11.13
C HIS A 114 6.08 6.33 -10.17
N ARG A 115 5.82 6.74 -8.92
CA ARG A 115 6.83 6.83 -7.84
C ARG A 115 7.54 5.50 -7.53
N VAL A 116 6.94 4.38 -7.94
CA VAL A 116 7.46 3.01 -7.82
C VAL A 116 8.52 2.69 -8.88
N PHE A 117 8.49 3.37 -10.03
CA PHE A 117 9.39 3.15 -11.17
C PHE A 117 10.44 4.28 -11.31
N ARG A 118 10.18 5.50 -10.83
CA ARG A 118 11.16 6.60 -10.76
C ARG A 118 12.51 6.20 -10.12
N LEU A 119 12.46 5.37 -9.07
CA LEU A 119 13.64 4.85 -8.36
C LEU A 119 14.56 3.96 -9.23
N GLY A 120 14.13 3.58 -10.45
CA GLY A 120 14.94 2.88 -11.43
C GLY A 120 15.52 3.76 -12.53
N VAL A 121 14.84 4.86 -12.91
CA VAL A 121 15.18 5.69 -14.08
C VAL A 121 16.26 6.73 -13.75
N GLU A 122 16.27 7.25 -12.51
CA GLU A 122 17.27 8.22 -12.05
C GLU A 122 18.71 7.66 -12.06
N ALA A 123 18.89 6.34 -12.17
CA ALA A 123 20.19 5.67 -12.28
C ALA A 123 20.68 5.41 -13.73
N ILE A 124 19.93 5.85 -14.76
CA ILE A 124 20.25 5.56 -16.17
C ILE A 124 20.67 6.85 -16.93
N ASN A 125 20.19 8.01 -16.50
CA ASN A 125 20.30 9.26 -17.27
C ASN A 125 21.62 10.04 -17.07
N GLU A 126 22.58 9.56 -16.27
CA GLU A 126 23.86 10.27 -16.08
C GLU A 126 24.84 10.13 -17.26
N HIS A 127 24.55 9.29 -18.27
CA HIS A 127 25.53 8.91 -19.30
C HIS A 127 25.21 9.31 -20.76
N ASN A 128 24.11 10.03 -21.03
CA ASN A 128 23.86 10.58 -22.37
C ASN A 128 23.14 11.93 -22.28
N ASN A 129 23.87 13.02 -22.52
CA ASN A 129 23.30 14.35 -22.62
C ASN A 129 23.99 15.19 -23.71
N THR A 130 23.37 15.27 -24.89
CA THR A 130 23.70 16.24 -25.94
C THR A 130 22.43 16.64 -26.69
N HIS A 131 21.92 17.82 -26.33
CA HIS A 131 21.07 18.75 -27.10
C HIS A 131 20.03 18.21 -28.10
N HIS A 132 18.75 18.49 -27.84
CA HIS A 132 18.06 19.59 -28.54
C HIS A 132 16.82 20.13 -27.79
N SER A 133 16.52 21.40 -28.06
CA SER A 133 15.39 22.23 -27.59
C SER A 133 14.02 21.78 -28.15
N ASP A 134 12.84 22.24 -27.71
CA ASP A 134 12.48 23.38 -26.82
C ASP A 134 11.12 23.12 -26.13
N ASP A 135 10.95 23.60 -24.89
CA ASP A 135 9.74 24.28 -24.34
C ASP A 135 9.86 24.41 -22.79
N PHE A 136 10.27 25.58 -22.31
CA PHE A 136 10.45 25.86 -20.89
C PHE A 136 9.14 26.29 -20.21
N ILE A 137 8.60 25.46 -19.30
CA ILE A 137 7.83 25.98 -18.17
C ILE A 137 8.83 26.34 -17.06
N SER A 138 9.21 27.61 -17.01
CA SER A 138 10.06 28.12 -15.93
C SER A 138 9.30 28.10 -14.60
N VAL A 139 9.69 27.17 -13.72
CA VAL A 139 9.40 27.24 -12.28
C VAL A 139 10.75 27.39 -11.59
N THR A 140 11.03 28.60 -11.11
CA THR A 140 12.27 28.93 -10.43
C THR A 140 12.48 28.04 -9.20
N ILE A 141 13.42 27.10 -9.30
CA ILE A 141 13.89 26.34 -8.15
C ILE A 141 14.78 27.27 -7.33
N GLN A 142 14.19 27.92 -6.32
CA GLN A 142 15.01 28.41 -5.21
C GLN A 142 15.60 27.21 -4.48
N GLU A 143 16.92 27.23 -4.30
CA GLU A 143 17.67 26.18 -3.63
C GLU A 143 17.07 25.87 -2.24
N SER A 144 16.48 24.68 -2.11
CA SER A 144 15.82 24.30 -0.87
C SER A 144 16.85 24.00 0.21
N ARG A 145 16.95 24.95 1.15
CA ARG A 145 17.62 24.87 2.46
C ARG A 145 17.46 23.48 3.11
N PRO A 146 18.43 23.02 3.93
CA PRO A 146 18.42 21.69 4.54
C PRO A 146 17.07 21.34 5.20
N ALA A 147 16.66 20.09 4.99
CA ALA A 147 15.28 19.62 5.12
C ALA A 147 14.54 20.12 6.38
N GLY A 148 13.70 21.15 6.20
CA GLY A 148 12.76 21.59 7.23
C GLY A 148 11.81 20.45 7.62
N LYS A 149 11.64 20.23 8.93
CA LYS A 149 10.74 19.18 9.47
C LYS A 149 9.34 19.34 8.85
N LYS A 150 8.86 18.29 8.18
CA LYS A 150 7.55 18.24 7.50
C LYS A 150 6.46 18.88 8.38
N ILE A 151 5.87 19.98 7.90
CA ILE A 151 4.73 20.62 8.56
C ILE A 151 3.57 19.62 8.59
N LEU A 152 3.11 19.28 9.79
CA LEU A 152 2.05 18.29 10.00
C LEU A 152 0.69 18.88 9.61
N SER A 153 -0.09 18.13 8.85
CA SER A 153 -1.49 18.45 8.57
C SER A 153 -2.33 18.46 9.86
N GLN A 154 -3.48 19.15 9.84
CA GLN A 154 -4.40 19.21 10.99
C GLN A 154 -4.79 17.80 11.49
N HIS A 155 -5.01 16.85 10.57
CA HIS A 155 -5.33 15.46 10.92
C HIS A 155 -4.13 14.73 11.57
N GLU A 156 -2.91 14.93 11.08
CA GLU A 156 -1.69 14.38 11.70
C GLU A 156 -1.44 15.00 13.10
N LYS A 157 -1.67 16.31 13.26
CA LYS A 157 -1.60 17.01 14.55
C LYS A 157 -2.61 16.43 15.54
N TYR A 158 -3.88 16.34 15.14
CA TYR A 158 -4.96 15.76 15.95
C TYR A 158 -4.65 14.33 16.41
N ARG A 159 -4.20 13.45 15.49
CA ARG A 159 -3.87 12.07 15.85
C ARG A 159 -2.71 11.94 16.83
N LYS A 160 -1.71 12.83 16.75
CA LYS A 160 -0.61 12.87 17.73
C LYS A 160 -1.09 13.34 19.10
N ALA A 161 -1.84 14.44 19.16
CA ALA A 161 -2.39 14.97 20.41
C ALA A 161 -3.35 13.97 21.09
N PHE A 162 -4.28 13.38 20.32
CA PHE A 162 -5.25 12.40 20.82
C PHE A 162 -4.58 11.16 21.42
N SER A 163 -3.53 10.64 20.78
CA SER A 163 -2.76 9.49 21.30
C SER A 163 -2.14 9.75 22.68
N ILE A 164 -1.68 10.98 22.93
CA ILE A 164 -1.12 11.38 24.23
C ILE A 164 -2.23 11.62 25.24
N ALA A 165 -3.28 12.38 24.87
CA ALA A 165 -4.43 12.64 25.73
C ALA A 165 -5.13 11.35 26.19
N GLN A 166 -5.24 10.35 25.32
CA GLN A 166 -5.80 9.04 25.67
C GLN A 166 -4.96 8.32 26.74
N LYS A 167 -3.63 8.38 26.66
CA LYS A 167 -2.74 7.80 27.70
C LYS A 167 -2.87 8.54 29.03
N ILE A 168 -2.94 9.87 29.00
CA ILE A 168 -3.14 10.69 30.21
C ILE A 168 -4.47 10.34 30.87
N ALA A 169 -5.55 10.15 30.10
CA ALA A 169 -6.84 9.70 30.63
C ALA A 169 -6.76 8.32 31.29
N THR A 170 -6.04 7.36 30.71
CA THR A 170 -5.80 6.04 31.34
C THR A 170 -5.09 6.19 32.68
N VAL A 171 -3.93 6.87 32.72
CA VAL A 171 -3.13 7.07 33.94
C VAL A 171 -3.88 7.89 34.99
N ALA A 172 -4.74 8.82 34.59
CA ALA A 172 -5.65 9.50 35.51
C ALA A 172 -6.61 8.49 36.17
N SER A 173 -7.29 7.66 35.37
CA SER A 173 -8.29 6.68 35.83
C SER A 173 -7.75 5.54 36.70
N GLU A 174 -6.43 5.36 36.75
CA GLU A 174 -5.76 4.38 37.63
C GLU A 174 -5.57 4.89 39.07
N ALA A 175 -5.75 6.19 39.33
CA ALA A 175 -5.73 6.77 40.67
C ALA A 175 -7.09 6.64 41.39
N SER A 176 -7.06 6.53 42.72
CA SER A 176 -8.26 6.39 43.56
C SER A 176 -8.63 7.70 44.28
N GLY A 177 -9.94 7.95 44.41
CA GLY A 177 -10.51 9.04 45.21
C GLY A 177 -9.90 10.42 44.91
N LYS A 178 -9.43 11.11 45.96
CA LYS A 178 -8.91 12.49 45.88
C LYS A 178 -7.85 12.69 44.80
N GLN A 179 -6.95 11.72 44.59
CA GLN A 179 -5.90 11.82 43.57
C GLN A 179 -6.45 11.80 42.13
N PHE A 180 -7.59 11.16 41.90
CA PHE A 180 -8.30 11.25 40.62
C PHE A 180 -8.92 12.62 40.42
N ASP A 181 -9.57 13.16 41.46
CA ASP A 181 -10.22 14.47 41.41
C ASP A 181 -9.21 15.61 41.21
N GLU A 182 -8.06 15.55 41.88
CA GLU A 182 -6.91 16.46 41.68
C GLU A 182 -6.38 16.40 40.24
N ARG A 183 -6.13 15.19 39.71
CA ARG A 183 -5.70 15.00 38.32
C ARG A 183 -6.74 15.52 37.33
N LEU A 184 -8.03 15.29 37.58
CA LEU A 184 -9.12 15.77 36.75
C LEU A 184 -9.28 17.30 36.80
N ALA A 185 -9.08 17.92 37.96
CA ALA A 185 -9.04 19.37 38.11
C ALA A 185 -7.89 19.99 37.30
N CYS A 186 -6.68 19.41 37.37
CA CYS A 186 -5.55 19.83 36.56
C CYS A 186 -5.82 19.70 35.05
N LEU A 187 -6.47 18.63 34.60
CA LEU A 187 -6.84 18.46 33.18
C LEU A 187 -7.91 19.46 32.72
N LYS A 188 -8.87 19.82 33.59
CA LYS A 188 -9.85 20.89 33.32
C LYS A 188 -9.17 22.25 33.19
N LYS A 189 -8.21 22.56 34.08
CA LYS A 189 -7.43 23.81 34.02
C LYS A 189 -6.59 23.89 32.74
N LEU A 190 -5.90 22.80 32.38
CA LEU A 190 -5.14 22.71 31.12
C LEU A 190 -6.04 22.91 29.89
N LEU A 191 -7.25 22.34 29.89
CA LEU A 191 -8.21 22.52 28.81
C LEU A 191 -8.68 23.98 28.70
N GLY A 192 -8.97 24.64 29.82
CA GLY A 192 -9.36 26.05 29.85
C GLY A 192 -8.27 26.97 29.26
N SER A 193 -7.05 26.92 29.79
CA SER A 193 -5.93 27.72 29.26
C SER A 193 -5.66 27.47 27.77
N TRP A 194 -5.76 26.22 27.27
CA TRP A 194 -5.63 25.95 25.83
C TRP A 194 -6.83 26.39 24.98
N GLN A 195 -8.03 26.55 25.56
CA GLN A 195 -9.17 27.18 24.88
C GLN A 195 -9.02 28.70 24.81
N GLU A 196 -8.39 29.30 25.82
CA GLU A 196 -8.06 30.74 25.89
C GLU A 196 -6.74 31.08 25.15
N SER A 197 -6.11 30.08 24.51
CA SER A 197 -4.84 30.19 23.75
C SER A 197 -3.59 30.56 24.59
N GLU A 198 -3.60 30.28 25.88
CA GLU A 198 -2.46 30.48 26.77
C GLU A 198 -1.42 29.34 26.68
N GLU A 199 -0.13 29.68 26.80
CA GLU A 199 0.95 28.69 26.87
C GLU A 199 1.17 28.17 28.30
N VAL A 200 0.71 26.94 28.56
CA VAL A 200 0.90 26.27 29.85
C VAL A 200 2.27 25.62 29.95
N LYS A 201 3.06 26.02 30.95
CA LYS A 201 4.27 25.31 31.41
C LYS A 201 3.91 24.43 32.61
N ILE A 202 4.42 23.19 32.60
CA ILE A 202 4.26 22.25 33.71
C ILE A 202 5.57 22.19 34.47
N GLU A 203 5.59 22.72 35.69
CA GLU A 203 6.70 22.56 36.62
C GLU A 203 6.42 21.37 37.53
N ILE A 204 7.42 20.49 37.68
CA ILE A 204 7.31 19.27 38.51
C ILE A 204 7.97 19.58 39.85
N SER A 205 7.17 19.96 40.84
CA SER A 205 7.64 20.11 42.22
C SER A 205 8.05 18.74 42.77
N GLN A 206 9.36 18.52 42.97
CA GLN A 206 9.86 17.37 43.74
C GLN A 206 9.77 17.64 45.24
N GLU A 207 8.56 17.87 45.74
CA GLU A 207 8.32 18.00 47.17
C GLU A 207 8.07 16.61 47.77
N LYS A 208 9.07 16.13 48.51
CA LYS A 208 8.91 15.01 49.44
C LYS A 208 8.05 15.49 50.61
N ASN A 209 6.78 15.09 50.64
CA ASN A 209 5.96 15.27 51.84
C ASN A 209 6.28 14.19 52.87
N GLU A 210 7.13 14.54 53.83
CA GLU A 210 6.91 14.09 55.21
C GLU A 210 5.65 14.78 55.77
N PRO A 211 4.87 14.12 56.63
CA PRO A 211 3.65 14.71 57.17
C PRO A 211 3.96 15.67 58.33
N SER A 212 3.70 16.95 58.15
CA SER A 212 3.62 17.90 59.27
C SER A 212 2.16 18.11 59.70
N ILE A 213 1.90 17.93 60.99
CA ILE A 213 0.62 18.23 61.63
C ILE A 213 0.70 19.64 62.22
N HIS A 214 -0.20 20.56 61.82
CA HIS A 214 -0.70 21.60 62.71
C HIS A 214 -2.05 22.20 62.25
N GLU A 215 -3.13 21.69 62.87
CA GLU A 215 -4.09 22.45 63.68
C GLU A 215 -4.77 23.76 63.17
N PHE A 216 -6.10 23.64 63.00
CA PHE A 216 -7.18 24.64 63.19
C PHE A 216 -7.07 26.09 62.66
N LYS A 217 -8.10 26.48 61.87
CA LYS A 217 -9.19 27.30 62.45
C LYS A 217 -10.54 27.14 61.75
N GLU A 218 -11.57 27.35 62.54
CA GLU A 218 -13.00 27.10 62.30
C GLU A 218 -13.71 28.38 61.81
N THR A 219 -14.75 28.25 60.97
CA THR A 219 -15.88 29.20 60.91
C THR A 219 -17.12 28.52 60.33
N LEU A 220 -18.26 28.67 61.00
CA LEU A 220 -19.56 28.11 60.62
C LEU A 220 -20.30 28.98 59.60
N ILE A 221 -21.11 28.35 58.73
CA ILE A 221 -22.47 28.83 58.38
C ILE A 221 -23.41 27.61 58.24
N GLU A 222 -24.61 27.69 58.83
CA GLU A 222 -25.64 26.65 58.84
C GLU A 222 -26.49 26.57 57.56
N SER A 223 -27.04 25.39 57.25
CA SER A 223 -28.50 25.19 57.08
C SER A 223 -28.88 23.69 56.95
N LYS A 224 -30.16 23.38 57.19
CA LYS A 224 -30.70 22.06 57.60
C LYS A 224 -31.27 21.17 56.45
N PRO A 225 -31.70 19.91 56.72
CA PRO A 225 -31.81 18.80 55.75
C PRO A 225 -33.26 18.48 55.31
N PRO A 226 -33.57 17.31 54.69
CA PRO A 226 -33.83 16.07 55.45
C PRO A 226 -33.38 14.72 54.82
N GLU A 227 -33.32 13.68 55.68
CA GLU A 227 -33.68 12.23 55.52
C GLU A 227 -33.42 11.47 54.17
N CYS A 228 -33.06 10.18 54.11
CA CYS A 228 -32.81 9.08 55.06
C CYS A 228 -31.97 7.98 54.33
N THR A 229 -31.56 6.81 54.85
CA THR A 229 -31.87 6.03 56.07
C THR A 229 -30.61 5.25 56.54
N GLN A 230 -30.72 4.37 57.54
CA GLN A 230 -29.68 3.42 58.00
C GLN A 230 -29.49 2.23 57.03
N ILE A 231 -28.37 1.48 57.05
CA ILE A 231 -28.04 0.34 57.95
C ILE A 231 -26.50 0.12 57.79
N GLU A 232 -25.65 0.27 58.83
CA GLU A 232 -25.21 -0.77 59.80
C GLU A 232 -24.77 -2.09 59.10
N THR A 233 -23.63 -2.73 59.33
CA THR A 233 -22.83 -2.97 60.54
C THR A 233 -21.32 -2.95 60.20
N GLU A 234 -20.42 -2.57 61.10
CA GLU A 234 -19.54 -3.47 61.91
C GLU A 234 -18.91 -4.66 61.13
N SER A 235 -17.63 -5.01 61.29
CA SER A 235 -16.76 -4.85 62.46
C SER A 235 -15.25 -4.93 62.11
N ASP A 236 -14.40 -4.42 63.02
CA ASP A 236 -13.18 -5.05 63.59
C ASP A 236 -12.14 -5.79 62.70
N GLN A 237 -10.83 -5.79 62.99
CA GLN A 237 -10.05 -5.31 64.14
C GLN A 237 -8.55 -5.20 63.75
N HIS A 238 -7.76 -4.43 64.52
CA HIS A 238 -6.31 -4.63 64.83
C HIS A 238 -5.32 -5.05 63.70
N MET A 239 -4.29 -4.28 63.29
CA MET A 239 -3.05 -3.94 64.03
C MET A 239 -2.47 -5.08 64.90
N PRO A 240 -1.15 -5.11 65.20
CA PRO A 240 -0.03 -4.27 64.73
C PRO A 240 1.27 -5.07 64.42
N GLN A 241 2.39 -4.34 64.22
CA GLN A 241 3.74 -4.70 64.72
C GLN A 241 4.47 -5.93 64.08
N ASP A 242 5.80 -5.98 63.95
CA ASP A 242 6.87 -5.02 64.30
C ASP A 242 8.22 -5.44 63.66
N LYS A 243 9.26 -4.58 63.80
CA LYS A 243 10.70 -4.97 63.85
C LYS A 243 11.36 -5.54 62.57
N GLU A 244 12.68 -5.46 62.33
CA GLU A 244 13.78 -4.71 62.99
C GLU A 244 14.97 -4.55 62.02
N ILE A 245 15.61 -3.36 62.08
CA ILE A 245 17.08 -3.12 62.14
C ILE A 245 18.04 -3.78 61.11
N GLY A 246 18.91 -2.91 60.57
CA GLY A 246 20.29 -3.25 60.15
C GLY A 246 20.45 -3.55 58.64
N SER A 247 21.55 -3.16 57.98
CA SER A 247 22.69 -2.35 58.42
C SER A 247 23.45 -1.76 57.21
N GLU A 248 24.21 -0.71 57.47
CA GLU A 248 25.54 -0.37 56.91
C GLU A 248 26.28 -1.48 56.10
N SER A 249 27.12 -1.21 55.08
CA SER A 249 27.69 0.04 54.53
C SER A 249 28.47 -0.23 53.21
N SER A 250 29.04 0.83 52.60
CA SER A 250 30.21 0.85 51.71
C SER A 250 30.06 0.62 50.18
N GLN A 251 30.06 1.76 49.47
CA GLN A 251 31.00 2.14 48.40
C GLN A 251 31.39 1.13 47.30
N ARG A 252 31.12 1.49 46.03
CA ARG A 252 32.15 1.85 45.01
C ARG A 252 31.51 2.30 43.68
N ILE A 253 32.12 3.31 43.06
CA ILE A 253 31.90 3.69 41.65
C ILE A 253 33.14 3.22 40.88
N PRO A 254 33.01 2.45 39.79
CA PRO A 254 33.43 3.01 38.50
C PRO A 254 32.61 2.56 37.27
N ARG A 255 32.31 3.55 36.42
CA ARG A 255 32.20 3.55 34.95
C ARG A 255 32.18 2.17 34.24
N ASP A 256 31.14 1.92 33.44
CA ASP A 256 31.32 1.79 31.98
C ASP A 256 30.01 1.79 31.16
N LYS A 257 30.15 2.13 29.87
CA LYS A 257 29.33 1.73 28.70
C LYS A 257 27.81 2.00 28.66
N ALA A 258 27.40 2.75 27.63
CA ALA A 258 26.01 2.84 27.20
C ALA A 258 25.58 1.53 26.52
N GLU A 259 24.75 0.75 27.20
CA GLU A 259 24.13 -0.46 26.66
C GLU A 259 22.88 -0.10 25.81
N VAL A 260 22.72 -0.76 24.67
CA VAL A 260 21.57 -0.54 23.77
C VAL A 260 20.44 -1.46 24.19
N ASP A 261 19.42 -0.87 24.81
CA ASP A 261 18.33 -1.62 25.44
C ASP A 261 17.48 -2.40 24.42
N VAL A 262 17.53 -3.73 24.50
CA VAL A 262 16.75 -4.63 23.65
C VAL A 262 15.34 -4.76 24.20
N VAL A 263 14.38 -4.06 23.59
CA VAL A 263 12.97 -4.10 23.99
C VAL A 263 12.38 -5.50 23.79
N LYS A 264 12.40 -6.32 24.86
CA LYS A 264 11.70 -7.61 24.93
C LYS A 264 10.29 -7.43 25.49
N GLU A 265 9.36 -8.22 24.93
CA GLU A 265 8.00 -8.49 25.42
C GLU A 265 7.04 -7.30 25.69
N VAL A 266 6.51 -6.71 24.61
CA VAL A 266 5.24 -5.97 24.71
C VAL A 266 4.06 -6.95 24.85
N LYS A 267 3.58 -7.16 26.09
CA LYS A 267 2.32 -7.88 26.33
C LYS A 267 1.13 -6.95 26.04
N LEU A 268 0.34 -7.30 25.03
CA LEU A 268 -0.89 -6.57 24.69
C LEU A 268 -1.95 -6.75 25.79
N PRO A 269 -2.69 -5.69 26.17
CA PRO A 269 -3.73 -5.80 27.19
C PRO A 269 -4.88 -6.70 26.71
N PRO A 270 -5.55 -7.42 27.63
CA PRO A 270 -6.68 -8.28 27.30
C PRO A 270 -7.84 -7.48 26.69
N LYS A 271 -8.58 -8.10 25.76
CA LYS A 271 -9.71 -7.46 25.07
C LYS A 271 -10.80 -7.01 26.07
N MET A 272 -10.92 -5.71 26.29
CA MET A 272 -12.05 -5.11 27.01
C MET A 272 -13.38 -5.56 26.42
N LYS A 273 -14.33 -5.92 27.30
CA LYS A 273 -15.73 -6.14 26.93
C LYS A 273 -16.37 -4.78 26.65
N VAL A 274 -16.89 -4.58 25.43
CA VAL A 274 -17.58 -3.34 25.05
C VAL A 274 -18.86 -3.20 25.88
N ARG A 275 -18.96 -2.15 26.69
CA ARG A 275 -20.20 -1.76 27.41
C ARG A 275 -20.88 -0.63 26.63
N GLY A 276 -22.16 -0.81 26.30
CA GLY A 276 -22.96 0.11 25.47
C GLY A 276 -23.60 -0.58 24.25
N ARG A 277 -24.58 0.07 23.60
CA ARG A 277 -25.31 -0.50 22.46
C ARG A 277 -24.39 -0.57 21.21
N PRO A 278 -24.03 -1.76 20.69
CA PRO A 278 -22.98 -1.89 19.69
C PRO A 278 -23.46 -1.57 18.26
N LYS A 279 -23.65 -0.27 17.95
CA LYS A 279 -23.89 0.18 16.58
C LYS A 279 -22.57 0.60 15.90
N GLY A 280 -22.14 -0.16 14.89
CA GLY A 280 -21.15 0.33 13.90
C GLY A 280 -20.14 -0.69 13.37
N ALA A 281 -19.41 -1.36 14.26
CA ALA A 281 -18.28 -2.22 13.85
C ALA A 281 -18.71 -3.64 13.45
N ASP A 282 -19.26 -4.39 14.42
CA ASP A 282 -19.47 -5.85 14.35
C ASP A 282 -20.90 -6.27 14.01
N MET A 283 -21.74 -5.37 13.51
CA MET A 283 -23.13 -5.67 13.10
C MET A 283 -23.42 -5.26 11.66
N THR A 284 -24.41 -5.92 11.05
CA THR A 284 -25.03 -5.51 9.79
C THR A 284 -26.01 -4.36 10.03
N ALA A 285 -26.50 -3.72 8.97
CA ALA A 285 -27.50 -2.64 9.08
C ALA A 285 -28.81 -3.08 9.77
N ILE A 286 -29.11 -4.40 9.76
CA ILE A 286 -30.31 -5.01 10.37
C ILE A 286 -30.05 -5.42 11.84
N GLY A 287 -28.85 -5.16 12.39
CA GLY A 287 -28.53 -5.53 13.77
C GLY A 287 -28.30 -7.03 13.97
N LEU A 288 -28.06 -7.79 12.90
CA LEU A 288 -27.46 -9.13 13.01
C LEU A 288 -25.94 -8.98 13.18
N PRO A 289 -25.27 -9.85 13.95
CA PRO A 289 -23.81 -9.85 13.99
C PRO A 289 -23.26 -9.96 12.57
N LYS A 290 -22.36 -9.05 12.17
CA LYS A 290 -21.49 -9.33 11.04
C LYS A 290 -20.76 -10.60 11.41
N ARG A 291 -20.94 -11.66 10.63
CA ARG A 291 -19.93 -12.71 10.53
C ARG A 291 -18.64 -12.01 10.11
N ARG A 292 -17.80 -11.63 11.09
CA ARG A 292 -16.36 -11.55 10.87
C ARG A 292 -16.03 -12.84 10.14
N LYS A 293 -15.39 -12.76 8.97
CA LYS A 293 -14.88 -13.96 8.32
C LYS A 293 -13.87 -14.55 9.31
N LEU A 294 -14.30 -15.52 10.11
CA LEU A 294 -13.38 -16.42 10.82
C LEU A 294 -12.39 -16.85 9.77
N ASN A 295 -11.10 -16.56 10.02
CA ASN A 295 -9.96 -16.72 9.11
C ASN A 295 -10.31 -17.68 7.97
N SER A 296 -10.74 -17.14 6.82
CA SER A 296 -11.07 -18.00 5.71
C SER A 296 -9.77 -18.69 5.34
N LYS A 297 -9.69 -20.02 5.54
CA LYS A 297 -8.51 -20.86 5.29
C LYS A 297 -8.08 -20.71 3.82
N ARG A 298 -7.33 -19.65 3.54
CA ARG A 298 -6.98 -19.19 2.20
C ARG A 298 -5.67 -18.43 2.30
N PRO A 299 -4.66 -18.80 1.49
CA PRO A 299 -3.40 -18.09 1.47
C PRO A 299 -3.59 -16.61 1.14
N THR A 300 -2.75 -15.77 1.72
CA THR A 300 -2.64 -14.36 1.36
C THR A 300 -2.13 -14.25 -0.09
N LEU A 301 -2.95 -13.67 -0.97
CA LEU A 301 -2.57 -13.39 -2.36
C LEU A 301 -1.29 -12.54 -2.42
N LEU A 302 -0.44 -12.75 -3.42
CA LEU A 302 0.84 -12.04 -3.50
C LEU A 302 0.65 -10.51 -3.51
N ILE A 303 -0.38 -10.00 -4.19
CA ILE A 303 -0.71 -8.57 -4.19
C ILE A 303 -1.00 -7.99 -2.79
N ASN A 304 -1.47 -8.82 -1.85
CA ASN A 304 -1.82 -8.44 -0.47
C ASN A 304 -0.71 -8.74 0.56
N LYS A 305 0.37 -9.45 0.19
CA LYS A 305 1.53 -9.70 1.07
C LYS A 305 2.22 -8.40 1.49
N SER A 306 2.92 -8.43 2.63
CA SER A 306 3.66 -7.28 3.15
C SER A 306 4.82 -6.89 2.20
N PRO A 307 5.41 -5.69 2.34
CA PRO A 307 6.59 -5.32 1.58
C PRO A 307 7.75 -6.31 1.73
N THR A 308 7.94 -6.84 2.94
CA THR A 308 8.99 -7.81 3.29
C THR A 308 8.68 -9.19 2.71
N ASP A 309 7.48 -9.76 2.91
CA ASP A 309 7.15 -11.08 2.33
C ASP A 309 7.09 -11.04 0.79
N LYS A 310 6.90 -9.87 0.17
CA LYS A 310 7.08 -9.69 -1.28
C LYS A 310 8.54 -9.70 -1.69
N ALA A 311 9.44 -9.08 -0.90
CA ALA A 311 10.87 -9.15 -1.16
C ALA A 311 11.37 -10.59 -0.98
N GLU A 312 11.02 -11.25 0.13
CA GLU A 312 11.35 -12.66 0.40
C GLU A 312 10.86 -13.60 -0.71
N PHE A 313 9.61 -13.45 -1.16
CA PHE A 313 9.06 -14.23 -2.28
C PHE A 313 9.86 -14.04 -3.58
N ILE A 314 10.33 -12.82 -3.87
CA ILE A 314 11.12 -12.54 -5.08
C ILE A 314 12.53 -13.08 -4.96
N LEU A 315 13.19 -12.88 -3.80
CA LEU A 315 14.52 -13.45 -3.53
C LEU A 315 14.50 -14.99 -3.57
N GLY A 316 13.42 -15.61 -3.09
CA GLY A 316 13.19 -17.06 -3.14
C GLY A 316 13.02 -17.65 -4.53
N MET A 317 12.89 -16.82 -5.58
CA MET A 317 12.91 -17.29 -6.96
C MET A 317 14.34 -17.32 -7.56
N VAL A 318 15.32 -16.67 -6.93
CA VAL A 318 16.64 -16.43 -7.54
C VAL A 318 17.85 -16.78 -6.69
N THR A 319 17.67 -16.97 -5.38
CA THR A 319 18.76 -17.41 -4.50
C THR A 319 18.27 -18.36 -3.40
N SER A 320 19.20 -18.99 -2.69
CA SER A 320 18.89 -19.94 -1.62
C SER A 320 18.50 -19.25 -0.33
N GLN A 321 17.63 -19.87 0.49
CA GLN A 321 17.14 -19.33 1.76
C GLN A 321 18.25 -18.81 2.69
N LYS A 322 19.45 -19.40 2.64
CA LYS A 322 20.65 -18.96 3.38
C LYS A 322 21.03 -17.50 3.10
N PHE A 323 20.93 -17.06 1.85
CA PHE A 323 21.27 -15.69 1.46
C PHE A 323 20.09 -14.74 1.66
N ILE A 324 18.85 -15.23 1.50
CA ILE A 324 17.63 -14.46 1.75
C ILE A 324 17.60 -13.95 3.19
N SER A 325 17.83 -14.83 4.18
CA SER A 325 17.80 -14.45 5.59
C SER A 325 18.85 -13.38 5.92
N LYS A 326 20.06 -13.47 5.35
CA LYS A 326 21.14 -12.49 5.54
C LYS A 326 20.89 -11.15 4.84
N ALA A 327 20.30 -11.20 3.64
CA ALA A 327 19.95 -10.00 2.90
C ALA A 327 18.79 -9.24 3.56
N LEU A 328 17.81 -9.96 4.12
CA LEU A 328 16.70 -9.36 4.85
C LEU A 328 17.07 -8.78 6.22
N SER A 329 18.18 -9.21 6.83
CA SER A 329 18.76 -8.55 8.01
C SER A 329 19.70 -7.37 7.65
N ASP A 330 19.84 -7.04 6.36
CA ASP A 330 20.80 -6.08 5.81
C ASP A 330 22.29 -6.39 6.16
N ASP A 331 22.61 -7.64 6.55
CA ASP A 331 23.97 -8.13 6.89
C ASP A 331 24.80 -8.54 5.66
N TYR A 332 24.17 -8.65 4.48
CA TYR A 332 24.81 -9.17 3.27
C TYR A 332 24.14 -8.64 1.99
N LEU A 333 24.95 -8.38 0.96
CA LEU A 333 24.49 -8.10 -0.40
C LEU A 333 24.72 -9.33 -1.28
N ILE A 334 23.67 -9.79 -1.95
CA ILE A 334 23.68 -10.96 -2.83
C ILE A 334 24.59 -10.68 -4.03
N GLU A 335 25.60 -11.53 -4.23
CA GLU A 335 26.56 -11.46 -5.32
C GLU A 335 26.12 -12.31 -6.52
N ALA A 336 26.78 -12.16 -7.67
CA ALA A 336 26.47 -12.92 -8.87
C ALA A 336 26.60 -14.44 -8.69
N CYS A 337 27.48 -14.89 -7.78
CA CYS A 337 27.70 -16.29 -7.46
C CYS A 337 26.59 -16.93 -6.61
N ASP A 338 25.79 -16.13 -5.89
CA ASP A 338 24.66 -16.60 -5.07
C ASP A 338 23.38 -16.79 -5.88
N ILE A 339 23.35 -16.24 -7.11
CA ILE A 339 22.20 -16.27 -7.99
C ILE A 339 22.12 -17.63 -8.68
N PHE A 340 20.92 -18.19 -8.72
CA PHE A 340 20.65 -19.45 -9.41
C PHE A 340 20.91 -19.33 -10.91
N ARG A 341 21.37 -20.43 -11.52
CA ARG A 341 21.46 -20.55 -12.98
C ARG A 341 20.07 -20.46 -13.61
N LEU A 342 20.05 -20.05 -14.89
CA LEU A 342 18.84 -19.80 -15.67
C LEU A 342 17.79 -20.91 -15.55
N GLU A 343 18.21 -22.18 -15.59
CA GLU A 343 17.33 -23.35 -15.59
C GLU A 343 16.61 -23.57 -14.24
N LYS A 344 17.08 -22.92 -13.18
CA LYS A 344 16.48 -22.97 -11.83
C LYS A 344 15.61 -21.75 -11.50
N ILE A 345 15.71 -20.66 -12.26
CA ILE A 345 14.89 -19.46 -12.05
C ILE A 345 13.52 -19.69 -12.70
N PRO A 346 12.40 -19.61 -11.97
CA PRO A 346 11.09 -19.91 -12.52
C PRO A 346 10.55 -18.72 -13.34
N LYS A 347 10.06 -18.96 -14.56
CA LYS A 347 9.55 -17.94 -15.49
C LYS A 347 8.54 -16.94 -14.87
N LYS A 348 7.81 -17.34 -13.84
CA LYS A 348 6.90 -16.47 -13.07
C LYS A 348 7.55 -15.20 -12.48
N ILE A 349 8.87 -15.10 -12.44
CA ILE A 349 9.57 -13.88 -12.03
C ILE A 349 9.30 -12.68 -12.97
N VAL A 350 8.96 -12.93 -14.24
CA VAL A 350 8.57 -11.88 -15.21
C VAL A 350 7.06 -11.63 -15.28
N ASP A 351 6.26 -12.15 -14.33
CA ASP A 351 4.83 -11.84 -14.23
C ASP A 351 4.62 -10.35 -13.89
N GLU A 352 3.63 -9.71 -14.54
CA GLU A 352 3.29 -8.27 -14.40
C GLU A 352 3.16 -7.78 -12.93
N ILE A 353 2.75 -8.63 -11.99
CA ILE A 353 2.58 -8.22 -10.58
C ILE A 353 3.88 -8.33 -9.76
N VAL A 354 4.95 -8.87 -10.33
CA VAL A 354 6.27 -9.01 -9.70
C VAL A 354 7.11 -7.78 -9.99
N ASN A 355 7.23 -6.90 -9.00
CA ASN A 355 8.17 -5.77 -9.09
C ASN A 355 9.56 -6.22 -8.62
N VAL A 356 10.41 -6.65 -9.55
CA VAL A 356 11.76 -7.13 -9.26
C VAL A 356 12.68 -6.00 -8.75
N TYR A 357 12.50 -4.75 -9.18
CA TYR A 357 13.27 -3.61 -8.67
C TYR A 357 13.13 -3.39 -7.16
N ARG A 358 12.07 -3.91 -6.53
CA ARG A 358 11.91 -3.92 -5.07
C ARG A 358 13.06 -4.60 -4.34
N VAL A 359 13.66 -5.62 -4.95
CA VAL A 359 14.76 -6.37 -4.32
C VAL A 359 16.14 -5.84 -4.70
N LYS A 360 16.26 -4.84 -5.59
CA LYS A 360 17.56 -4.29 -6.05
C LYS A 360 18.51 -3.92 -4.90
N LYS A 361 17.98 -3.37 -3.79
CA LYS A 361 18.78 -2.99 -2.61
C LYS A 361 19.48 -4.16 -1.89
N TYR A 362 19.10 -5.40 -2.18
CA TYR A 362 19.65 -6.61 -1.56
C TYR A 362 20.77 -7.25 -2.39
N PHE A 363 21.12 -6.67 -3.55
CA PHE A 363 22.16 -7.19 -4.44
C PHE A 363 23.37 -6.26 -4.43
N SER A 364 24.56 -6.83 -4.67
CA SER A 364 25.71 -6.04 -5.12
C SER A 364 25.46 -5.52 -6.54
N THR A 365 26.25 -4.54 -7.00
CA THR A 365 26.14 -4.02 -8.38
C THR A 365 26.28 -5.13 -9.43
N ASP A 366 27.24 -6.03 -9.23
CA ASP A 366 27.48 -7.17 -10.11
C ASP A 366 26.36 -8.24 -10.03
N GLY A 367 25.89 -8.53 -8.82
CA GLY A 367 24.71 -9.38 -8.61
C GLY A 367 23.47 -8.84 -9.32
N TRP A 368 23.22 -7.52 -9.25
CA TRP A 368 22.08 -6.90 -9.92
C TRP A 368 22.22 -6.89 -11.46
N ASN A 369 23.43 -6.71 -12.00
CA ASN A 369 23.68 -6.80 -13.43
C ASN A 369 23.44 -8.23 -13.95
N THR A 370 23.97 -9.23 -13.23
CA THR A 370 23.74 -10.66 -13.52
C THR A 370 22.25 -11.00 -13.47
N MET A 371 21.55 -10.57 -12.42
CA MET A 371 20.08 -10.68 -12.29
C MET A 371 19.35 -10.05 -13.48
N SER A 372 19.73 -8.85 -13.89
CA SER A 372 19.09 -8.11 -14.99
C SER A 372 19.23 -8.85 -16.32
N HIS A 373 20.44 -9.35 -16.65
CA HIS A 373 20.67 -10.16 -17.85
C HIS A 373 19.94 -11.51 -17.83
N LEU A 374 19.75 -12.12 -16.65
CA LEU A 374 18.94 -13.35 -16.53
C LEU A 374 17.46 -13.06 -16.78
N LEU A 375 16.91 -11.97 -16.23
CA LEU A 375 15.52 -11.55 -16.46
C LEU A 375 15.25 -11.26 -17.95
N GLU A 376 16.19 -10.60 -18.64
CA GLU A 376 16.10 -10.34 -20.07
C GLU A 376 16.05 -11.64 -20.89
N LYS A 377 16.91 -12.63 -20.56
CA LYS A 377 16.87 -13.95 -21.20
C LYS A 377 15.55 -14.67 -20.96
N ILE A 378 15.06 -14.69 -19.71
CA ILE A 378 13.77 -15.33 -19.35
C ILE A 378 12.60 -14.65 -20.06
N ALA A 379 12.61 -13.33 -20.19
CA ALA A 379 11.56 -12.57 -20.88
C ALA A 379 11.50 -12.85 -22.39
N ASN A 380 12.66 -13.19 -22.99
CA ASN A 380 12.77 -13.53 -24.41
C ASN A 380 12.48 -15.01 -24.72
N GLU A 381 12.39 -15.89 -23.72
CA GLU A 381 11.98 -17.28 -23.92
C GLU A 381 10.46 -17.43 -24.11
N VAL A 382 10.06 -17.81 -25.32
CA VAL A 382 8.66 -18.12 -25.67
C VAL A 382 8.10 -19.25 -24.77
N GLY A 383 6.79 -19.19 -24.48
CA GLY A 383 6.04 -20.29 -23.86
C GLY A 383 6.00 -20.29 -22.34
N TRP A 384 4.79 -20.11 -21.79
CA TRP A 384 4.46 -20.49 -20.41
C TRP A 384 4.15 -21.99 -20.35
N HIS A 385 4.42 -22.65 -19.23
CA HIS A 385 4.23 -24.09 -19.08
C HIS A 385 3.24 -24.41 -17.94
N CYS A 386 2.38 -25.40 -18.16
CA CYS A 386 1.45 -25.86 -17.14
C CYS A 386 2.20 -26.55 -15.98
N LYS A 387 2.07 -26.03 -14.77
CA LYS A 387 2.74 -26.58 -13.58
C LYS A 387 2.33 -28.01 -13.21
N THR A 388 1.19 -28.50 -13.72
CA THR A 388 0.70 -29.86 -13.47
C THR A 388 1.19 -30.88 -14.50
N CYS A 389 1.11 -30.58 -15.80
CA CYS A 389 1.47 -31.54 -16.86
C CYS A 389 2.78 -31.22 -17.60
N LEU A 390 3.44 -30.11 -17.25
CA LEU A 390 4.71 -29.63 -17.81
C LEU A 390 4.74 -29.39 -19.33
N ARG A 391 3.57 -29.41 -19.99
CA ARG A 391 3.42 -29.01 -21.40
C ARG A 391 3.26 -27.50 -21.49
N GLU A 392 3.70 -26.95 -22.61
CA GLU A 392 3.49 -25.54 -22.98
C GLU A 392 1.99 -25.20 -23.02
N LEU A 393 1.64 -23.99 -22.58
CA LEU A 393 0.29 -23.44 -22.59
C LEU A 393 0.02 -22.80 -23.94
N ASN A 394 -0.93 -23.36 -24.68
CA ASN A 394 -1.38 -22.80 -25.96
C ASN A 394 -2.66 -21.96 -25.76
N GLU A 395 -2.82 -20.89 -26.52
CA GLU A 395 -4.00 -20.00 -26.47
C GLU A 395 -5.32 -20.70 -26.82
N LYS A 396 -5.26 -21.81 -27.55
CA LYS A 396 -6.39 -22.69 -27.85
C LYS A 396 -6.94 -23.44 -26.64
N GLU A 397 -6.16 -23.58 -25.56
CA GLU A 397 -6.58 -24.25 -24.33
C GLU A 397 -6.97 -23.23 -23.25
N GLU A 398 -8.06 -23.48 -22.52
CA GLU A 398 -8.41 -22.64 -21.38
C GLU A 398 -7.33 -22.77 -20.28
N GLN A 399 -6.76 -21.64 -19.87
CA GLN A 399 -5.66 -21.56 -18.91
C GLN A 399 -5.96 -20.61 -17.75
N ILE A 400 -5.32 -20.84 -16.60
CA ILE A 400 -5.51 -20.07 -15.37
C ILE A 400 -4.22 -19.95 -14.54
N GLY A 401 -3.91 -18.74 -14.10
CA GLY A 401 -2.78 -18.42 -13.22
C GLY A 401 -3.19 -18.33 -11.75
N CYS A 402 -2.34 -18.82 -10.84
CA CYS A 402 -2.57 -18.77 -9.39
C CYS A 402 -2.10 -17.44 -8.76
N ASP A 403 -2.99 -16.73 -8.06
CA ASP A 403 -2.70 -15.43 -7.41
C ASP A 403 -1.76 -15.50 -6.18
N VAL A 404 -1.28 -16.70 -5.83
CA VAL A 404 -0.43 -16.97 -4.66
C VAL A 404 0.98 -17.37 -5.09
N CYS A 405 1.11 -18.40 -5.93
CA CYS A 405 2.41 -18.90 -6.39
C CYS A 405 2.82 -18.43 -7.78
N LEU A 406 1.94 -17.73 -8.52
CA LEU A 406 2.12 -17.26 -9.91
C LEU A 406 2.40 -18.36 -10.95
N GLU A 407 2.19 -19.62 -10.59
CA GLU A 407 2.24 -20.75 -11.51
C GLU A 407 0.97 -20.77 -12.38
N TRP A 408 1.11 -21.20 -13.62
CA TRP A 408 0.02 -21.32 -14.59
C TRP A 408 -0.39 -22.78 -14.84
N PHE A 409 -1.65 -22.98 -15.22
CA PHE A 409 -2.27 -24.29 -15.35
C PHE A 409 -3.25 -24.31 -16.53
N HIS A 410 -3.29 -25.41 -17.30
CA HIS A 410 -4.49 -25.72 -18.09
C HIS A 410 -5.67 -25.90 -17.12
N LEU A 411 -6.83 -25.37 -17.48
CA LEU A 411 -8.03 -25.45 -16.64
C LEU A 411 -8.43 -26.91 -16.38
N THR A 412 -8.32 -27.76 -17.40
CA THR A 412 -8.50 -29.21 -17.33
C THR A 412 -7.56 -29.85 -16.31
N CYS A 413 -6.28 -29.48 -16.29
CA CYS A 413 -5.31 -29.92 -15.28
C CYS A 413 -5.65 -29.46 -13.85
N THR A 414 -6.49 -28.43 -13.67
CA THR A 414 -7.01 -28.04 -12.34
C THR A 414 -8.25 -28.83 -11.90
N GLY A 415 -8.73 -29.77 -12.73
CA GLY A 415 -9.99 -30.48 -12.51
C GLY A 415 -11.21 -29.57 -12.70
N LYS A 416 -11.14 -28.60 -13.61
CA LYS A 416 -12.26 -27.71 -13.96
C LYS A 416 -12.51 -27.70 -15.46
N SER A 417 -13.78 -27.57 -15.82
CA SER A 417 -14.30 -27.45 -17.18
C SER A 417 -14.78 -26.05 -17.53
N VAL A 418 -14.86 -25.14 -16.54
CA VAL A 418 -15.30 -23.74 -16.72
C VAL A 418 -14.46 -22.83 -15.83
N PRO A 419 -13.98 -21.67 -16.32
CA PRO A 419 -13.19 -20.73 -15.53
C PRO A 419 -13.96 -20.24 -14.28
N PRO A 420 -13.29 -20.10 -13.12
CA PRO A 420 -13.92 -19.55 -11.92
C PRO A 420 -14.45 -18.13 -12.16
N LYS A 421 -15.71 -17.88 -11.76
CA LYS A 421 -16.32 -16.53 -11.77
C LYS A 421 -15.74 -15.58 -10.71
N THR A 422 -14.81 -16.05 -9.87
CA THR A 422 -14.17 -15.27 -8.81
C THR A 422 -13.04 -14.40 -9.35
N LYS A 423 -12.88 -13.19 -8.79
CA LYS A 423 -11.81 -12.25 -9.17
C LYS A 423 -10.38 -12.77 -8.90
N SER A 424 -10.25 -13.78 -8.04
CA SER A 424 -8.99 -14.45 -7.75
C SER A 424 -9.17 -15.97 -7.78
N TRP A 425 -8.09 -16.67 -8.09
CA TRP A 425 -7.99 -18.12 -8.06
C TRP A 425 -6.68 -18.58 -7.38
N ILE A 426 -6.78 -19.69 -6.65
CA ILE A 426 -5.68 -20.27 -5.89
C ILE A 426 -5.63 -21.76 -6.26
N CYS A 427 -4.43 -22.23 -6.61
CA CYS A 427 -4.23 -23.62 -7.01
C CYS A 427 -4.30 -24.58 -5.80
N ARG A 428 -4.54 -25.87 -6.09
CA ARG A 428 -4.68 -26.92 -5.06
C ARG A 428 -3.42 -27.14 -4.22
N SER A 429 -2.24 -26.77 -4.72
CA SER A 429 -1.00 -26.81 -3.94
C SER A 429 -1.02 -25.73 -2.86
N CYS A 430 -1.13 -24.45 -3.25
CA CYS A 430 -1.16 -23.35 -2.29
C CYS A 430 -2.28 -23.46 -1.24
N CYS A 431 -3.46 -23.99 -1.61
CA CYS A 431 -4.51 -24.28 -0.63
C CYS A 431 -4.06 -25.32 0.42
N ARG A 432 -3.39 -26.41 0.01
CA ARG A 432 -2.87 -27.45 0.93
C ARG A 432 -1.69 -26.94 1.76
N ASP A 433 -0.76 -26.22 1.13
CA ASP A 433 0.42 -25.69 1.82
C ASP A 433 0.01 -24.79 3.01
N TYR A 434 -1.05 -24.00 2.83
CA TYR A 434 -1.62 -23.12 3.87
C TYR A 434 -2.56 -23.82 4.86
N GLU A 435 -3.02 -25.05 4.58
CA GLU A 435 -3.75 -25.87 5.57
C GLU A 435 -2.80 -26.58 6.55
N ASN A 436 -1.51 -26.66 6.21
CA ASN A 436 -0.44 -27.28 7.00
C ASN A 436 0.42 -26.26 7.78
N THR A 437 0.08 -24.96 7.72
CA THR A 437 0.73 -23.85 8.46
C THR A 437 -0.22 -23.22 9.46
#